data_AF-A0A1C5EDD2-F1
#
_entry.id   AF-A0A1C5EDD2-F1
#
_cell.length_a   1.000
_cell.length_b   1.000
_cell.length_c   1.000
_cell.angle_alpha   90.00
_cell.angle_beta   90.00
_cell.angle_gamma   90.00
#
_symmetry.space_group_name_H-M   'P 1'
#
loop_
_entity.id
_entity.type
_entity.pdbx_description
1 polymer ?
#
loop_
_entity_poly.entity_id
_entity_poly.type
_entity_poly.pdbx_seq_one_letter_code
_entity_poly.pdbx_strand_id
1 'polypeptide(L)' 'MEGERLGDPVVVEFPDLARAHAWYASPAYQDILPLRADHIPGELVFLEGVPADYDASRTAATMRKA' A
#
# COMPACT_ATOMS: atom_id res chain seq x y z
N MET A 1 9.70 12.27 -14.61
CA MET A 1 9.36 11.11 -13.77
C MET A 1 9.59 11.56 -12.34
N GLU A 2 8.60 11.43 -11.45
CA GLU A 2 8.83 11.70 -10.03
C GLU A 2 9.33 10.41 -9.35
N GLY A 3 10.49 10.50 -8.69
CA GLY A 3 11.15 9.40 -7.98
C GLY A 3 11.90 8.38 -8.86
N GLU A 4 12.52 7.40 -8.19
CA GLU A 4 13.01 6.18 -8.84
C GLU A 4 11.84 5.27 -9.23
N ARG A 5 12.03 4.44 -10.25
CA ARG A 5 11.00 3.47 -10.66
C ARG A 5 10.81 2.41 -9.58
N LEU A 6 9.65 2.44 -8.92
CA LEU A 6 9.14 1.36 -8.09
C LEU A 6 8.75 0.16 -8.99
N GLY A 7 9.73 -0.72 -9.29
CA GLY A 7 9.59 -2.01 -9.98
C GLY A 7 8.25 -2.33 -10.65
N ASP A 8 7.61 -3.41 -10.20
CA ASP A 8 6.26 -3.84 -10.57
C ASP A 8 5.37 -3.85 -9.31
N PRO A 9 4.47 -2.86 -9.14
CA PRO A 9 3.67 -2.75 -7.92
C PRO A 9 2.53 -3.78 -7.91
N VAL A 10 2.29 -4.37 -6.74
CA VAL A 10 1.12 -5.21 -6.47
C VAL A 10 0.25 -4.51 -5.42
N VAL A 11 -1.04 -4.35 -5.70
CA VAL A 11 -2.00 -3.72 -4.80
C VAL A 11 -3.04 -4.75 -4.38
N VAL A 12 -3.26 -4.88 -3.07
CA VAL A 12 -4.27 -5.77 -2.48
C VAL A 12 -5.20 -4.93 -1.62
N GLU A 13 -6.49 -4.94 -1.95
CA GLU A 13 -7.51 -4.19 -1.23
C GLU A 13 -8.10 -5.03 -0.09
N PHE A 14 -8.27 -4.41 1.07
CA PHE A 14 -9.01 -4.97 2.20
C PHE A 14 -10.12 -4.01 2.62
N PRO A 15 -11.21 -4.50 3.24
CA PRO A 15 -12.28 -3.62 3.68
C PRO A 15 -11.87 -2.64 4.79
N ASP A 16 -10.81 -2.93 5.54
CA ASP A 16 -10.16 -2.03 6.50
C ASP A 16 -8.71 -2.45 6.78
N LEU A 17 -7.97 -1.57 7.45
CA LEU A 17 -6.57 -1.78 7.80
C LEU A 17 -6.37 -2.93 8.80
N ALA A 18 -7.34 -3.16 9.69
CA ALA A 18 -7.26 -4.24 10.67
C ALA A 18 -7.21 -5.61 9.98
N ARG A 19 -8.00 -5.80 8.91
CA ARG A 19 -7.97 -7.02 8.09
C ARG A 19 -6.69 -7.15 7.28
N ALA A 20 -6.14 -6.05 6.76
CA ALA A 20 -4.84 -6.08 6.09
C ALA A 20 -3.72 -6.55 7.06
N HIS A 21 -3.71 -6.03 8.29
CA HIS A 21 -2.79 -6.47 9.33
C HIS A 21 -3.00 -7.93 9.72
N ALA A 22 -4.24 -8.37 9.89
CA ALA A 22 -4.56 -9.75 10.22
C ALA A 22 -4.14 -10.73 9.12
N TRP A 23 -4.30 -10.36 7.85
CA TRP A 23 -3.80 -11.14 6.71
C TRP A 23 -2.28 -11.26 6.74
N TYR A 24 -1.57 -10.14 6.93
CA TYR A 24 -0.11 -10.14 6.98
C TYR A 24 0.40 -10.97 8.17
N ALA A 25 -0.26 -10.90 9.32
CA ALA A 25 0.06 -11.68 10.52
C ALA A 25 -0.41 -13.16 10.46
N SER A 26 -1.12 -13.57 9.41
CA SER A 26 -1.65 -14.93 9.32
C SER A 26 -0.51 -15.97 9.21
N PRO A 27 -0.68 -17.18 9.79
CA PRO A 27 0.35 -18.21 9.71
C PRO A 27 0.73 -18.54 8.26
N ALA A 28 -0.25 -18.68 7.39
CA ALA A 28 -0.02 -19.00 5.98
C ALA A 28 0.78 -17.92 5.23
N TYR A 29 0.56 -16.64 5.53
CA TYR A 29 1.35 -15.57 4.91
C TYR A 29 2.76 -15.48 5.50
N GLN A 30 2.90 -15.70 6.81
CA GLN A 30 4.20 -15.74 7.48
C GLN A 30 5.07 -16.90 6.98
N ASP A 31 4.49 -18.05 6.67
CA ASP A 31 5.22 -19.20 6.09
C ASP A 31 5.88 -18.88 4.75
N ILE A 32 5.27 -17.99 3.94
CA ILE A 32 5.80 -17.61 2.62
C ILE A 32 6.58 -16.29 2.63
N LEU A 33 6.53 -15.52 3.72
CA LEU A 33 7.16 -14.20 3.78
C LEU A 33 8.69 -14.25 3.57
N PRO A 34 9.47 -15.14 4.22
CA PRO A 34 10.91 -15.24 3.99
C PRO A 34 11.26 -15.60 2.55
N LEU A 35 10.46 -16.47 1.92
CA LEU A 35 10.65 -16.86 0.52
C LEU A 35 10.61 -15.65 -0.42
N ARG A 36 9.75 -14.68 -0.14
CA ARG A 36 9.65 -13.43 -0.93
C ARG A 36 10.69 -12.41 -0.52
N ALA A 37 10.78 -12.09 0.78
CA ALA A 37 11.56 -10.96 1.28
C ALA A 37 13.07 -11.15 1.13
N ASP A 38 13.57 -12.40 1.21
CA ASP A 38 14.99 -12.69 1.11
C ASP A 38 15.51 -12.68 -0.35
N HIS A 39 14.60 -12.81 -1.33
CA HIS A 39 14.95 -12.96 -2.75
C HIS A 39 14.57 -11.76 -3.63
N ILE A 40 13.62 -10.93 -3.19
CA ILE A 40 13.13 -9.79 -3.96
C ILE A 40 13.16 -8.54 -3.07
N PRO A 41 14.11 -7.62 -3.29
CA PRO A 41 14.11 -6.32 -2.64
C PRO A 41 12.82 -5.57 -2.98
N GLY A 42 12.15 -5.06 -1.97
CA GLY A 42 10.93 -4.31 -2.15
C GLY A 42 10.41 -3.74 -0.85
N GLU A 43 9.54 -2.75 -0.99
CA GLU A 43 8.86 -2.11 0.14
C GLU A 43 7.43 -2.66 0.26
N LEU A 44 6.96 -2.78 1.50
CA LEU A 44 5.56 -3.07 1.80
C LEU A 44 5.05 -1.99 2.73
N VAL A 45 3.95 -1.37 2.35
CA VAL A 45 3.30 -0.32 3.14
C VAL A 45 1.83 -0.67 3.34
N PHE A 46 1.31 -0.34 4.51
CA PHE A 46 -0.12 -0.36 4.79
C PHE A 46 -0.65 1.06 4.62
N LEU A 47 -1.67 1.21 3.79
CA LEU A 47 -2.27 2.51 3.50
C LEU A 47 -3.70 2.50 4.04
N GLU A 48 -3.99 3.44 4.94
CA GLU A 48 -5.38 3.77 5.25
C GLU A 48 -5.97 4.47 4.02
N GLY A 49 -7.13 3.99 3.59
CA GLY A 49 -7.81 4.55 2.43
C GLY A 49 -8.32 5.96 2.68
N VAL A 50 -8.86 6.56 1.63
CA VAL A 50 -9.67 7.78 1.73
C VAL A 50 -11.15 7.41 1.73
N PRO A 51 -12.04 8.27 2.25
CA PRO A 51 -13.48 8.07 2.11
C PRO A 51 -13.91 7.86 0.65
N ALA A 52 -15.01 7.13 0.43
CA ALA A 52 -15.48 6.77 -0.91
C ALA A 52 -15.82 7.99 -1.80
N ASP A 53 -16.15 9.13 -1.19
CA ASP A 53 -16.46 10.39 -1.85
C ASP A 53 -15.24 11.34 -1.96
N TYR A 54 -14.03 10.84 -1.68
CA TYR A 54 -12.82 11.63 -1.78
C TYR A 54 -12.52 12.05 -3.22
N ASP A 55 -12.34 13.35 -3.41
CA ASP A 55 -11.98 13.95 -4.69
C ASP A 55 -10.54 14.51 -4.62
N ALA A 56 -9.62 13.81 -5.25
CA ALA A 56 -8.21 14.20 -5.30
C ALA A 56 -7.98 15.57 -5.97
N SER A 57 -8.88 16.01 -6.85
CA SER A 57 -8.76 17.31 -7.52
C SER A 57 -8.87 18.48 -6.54
N ARG A 58 -9.68 18.31 -5.48
CA ARG A 58 -9.84 19.31 -4.41
C ARG A 58 -8.57 19.46 -3.60
N THR A 59 -7.94 18.35 -3.22
CA THR A 59 -6.65 18.35 -2.52
C THR A 59 -5.57 19.02 -3.37
N ALA A 60 -5.46 18.64 -4.65
CA ALA A 60 -4.49 19.24 -5.57
C ALA A 60 -4.72 20.74 -5.77
N ALA A 61 -5.97 21.19 -5.85
CA ALA A 61 -6.30 22.61 -5.95
C ALA A 61 -5.89 23.40 -4.70
N THR A 62 -6.01 22.81 -3.52
CA THR A 62 -5.54 23.41 -2.25
C THR A 62 -4.02 23.52 -2.23
N MET A 63 -3.30 22.45 -2.61
CA MET A 63 -1.83 22.44 -2.58
C MET A 63 -1.19 23.47 -3.52
N ARG A 64 -1.79 23.76 -4.69
CA ARG A 64 -1.28 24.79 -5.62
C ARG A 64 -1.48 26.23 -5.14
N LYS A 65 -2.34 26.45 -4.15
CA LYS A 65 -2.62 27.78 -3.58
C LYS A 65 -1.75 28.09 -2.35
N ALA A 66 -1.10 27.08 -1.78
CA ALA A 66 -0.13 27.22 -0.70
C ALA A 66 1.24 27.62 -1.27
#